data_AF-A0A3D5GFR3-F1
#
_entry.id   AF-A0A3D5GFR3-F1
#
_cell.length_a   1.000
_cell.length_b   1.000
_cell.length_c   1.000
_cell.angle_alpha   90.00
_cell.angle_beta   90.00
_cell.angle_gamma   90.00
#
_symmetry.space_group_name_H-M   'P 1'
#
loop_
_entity.id
_entity.type
_entity.pdbx_description
1 polymer ?
#
loop_
_entity_poly.entity_id
_entity_poly.type
_entity_poly.pdbx_seq_one_letter_code
_entity_poly.pdbx_strand_id
1 'polypeptide(L)'
;VGDSTLGHVFSVTGQGLDDPMAGQGADRWEIHRSAPSFDSLEPKAQMFETGVKVIDLLTPYLQGGKIGLFGGAGVGKTVLIT
;
A
#
# COMPACT_ATOMS: atom_id res chain seq x y z
N VAL A 1 3.95 -10.07 -9.55
CA VAL A 1 4.43 -8.83 -8.90
C VAL A 1 5.22 -8.04 -9.92
N GLY A 2 5.40 -6.74 -9.69
CA GLY A 2 6.13 -5.86 -10.61
C GLY A 2 5.22 -4.92 -11.41
N ASP A 3 5.82 -4.11 -12.28
CA ASP A 3 5.14 -2.98 -12.93
C ASP A 3 3.94 -3.40 -13.80
N SER A 4 3.94 -4.63 -14.31
CA SER A 4 2.83 -5.21 -15.07
C SER A 4 1.53 -5.34 -14.28
N THR A 5 1.53 -5.12 -12.96
CA THR A 5 0.32 -5.14 -12.13
C THR A 5 -0.32 -3.76 -11.94
N LEU A 6 0.37 -2.69 -12.32
CA LEU A 6 -0.14 -1.33 -12.13
C LEU A 6 -1.39 -1.08 -12.98
N GLY A 7 -2.41 -0.49 -12.38
CA GLY A 7 -3.67 -0.14 -13.06
C GLY A 7 -4.68 -1.27 -13.21
N HIS A 8 -4.36 -2.48 -12.76
CA HIS A 8 -5.22 -3.66 -12.87
C HIS A 8 -5.81 -4.10 -11.53
N VAL A 9 -6.96 -4.79 -11.58
CA VAL A 9 -7.67 -5.29 -10.40
C VAL A 9 -7.55 -6.81 -10.36
N PHE A 10 -7.06 -7.34 -9.24
CA PHE A 10 -6.86 -8.78 -9.08
C PHE A 10 -7.72 -9.35 -7.95
N SER A 11 -8.15 -10.60 -8.12
CA SER A 11 -8.69 -11.41 -7.04
C SER A 11 -7.60 -11.77 -6.02
N VAL A 12 -8.00 -12.27 -4.85
CA VAL A 12 -7.07 -12.75 -3.81
C VAL A 12 -6.17 -13.89 -4.30
N THR A 13 -6.61 -14.66 -5.31
CA THR A 13 -5.82 -15.74 -5.92
C THR A 13 -4.90 -15.24 -7.04
N GLY A 14 -4.90 -13.93 -7.33
CA GLY A 14 -4.05 -13.30 -8.34
C GLY A 14 -4.59 -13.43 -9.77
N GLN A 15 -5.90 -13.61 -9.94
CA GLN A 15 -6.54 -13.58 -11.26
C GLN A 15 -6.98 -12.14 -11.59
N GLY A 16 -6.66 -11.65 -12.79
CA GLY A 16 -7.14 -10.35 -13.28
C GLY A 16 -8.66 -10.36 -13.44
N LEU A 17 -9.33 -9.36 -12.87
CA LEU A 17 -10.79 -9.21 -12.91
C LEU A 17 -11.24 -8.24 -14.01
N ASP A 18 -10.39 -7.29 -14.37
CA ASP A 18 -10.59 -6.31 -15.44
C ASP A 18 -9.97 -6.77 -16.77
N ASP A 19 -8.74 -7.30 -16.74
CA ASP A 19 -8.04 -7.84 -17.90
C ASP A 19 -7.51 -9.27 -17.61
N PRO A 20 -7.95 -10.31 -18.35
CA PRO A 20 -7.46 -11.68 -18.22
C PRO A 20 -5.96 -11.85 -18.49
N MET A 21 -5.34 -10.90 -19.20
CA MET A 21 -3.91 -10.90 -19.52
C MET A 21 -3.07 -10.12 -18.50
N ALA A 22 -3.71 -9.44 -17.54
CA ALA A 22 -3.02 -8.63 -16.54
C ALA A 22 -1.99 -9.48 -15.76
N GLY A 23 -0.74 -9.01 -15.74
CA GLY A 23 0.35 -9.70 -15.05
C GLY A 23 0.80 -11.01 -15.67
N GLN A 24 0.45 -11.31 -16.93
CA GLN A 24 1.05 -12.44 -17.64
C GLN A 24 2.56 -12.27 -17.80
N GLY A 25 3.30 -13.35 -17.54
CA GLY A 25 4.77 -13.35 -17.58
C GLY A 25 5.44 -12.64 -16.39
N ALA A 26 4.67 -12.09 -15.45
CA ALA A 26 5.22 -11.47 -14.25
C ALA A 26 5.68 -12.51 -13.23
N ASP A 27 6.70 -12.15 -12.45
CA ASP A 27 7.18 -12.98 -11.33
C ASP A 27 6.07 -13.24 -10.32
N ARG A 28 6.06 -14.44 -9.72
CA ARG A 28 5.14 -14.81 -8.64
C ARG A 28 5.92 -15.10 -7.37
N TRP A 29 5.53 -14.43 -6.29
CA TRP A 29 6.18 -14.56 -4.99
C TRP A 29 5.21 -15.20 -3.98
N GLU A 30 5.74 -15.88 -2.97
CA GLU A 30 4.96 -16.43 -1.86
C GLU A 30 4.37 -15.32 -0.98
N ILE A 31 3.12 -15.50 -0.52
CA ILE A 31 2.44 -14.53 0.34
C ILE A 31 2.99 -14.54 1.78
N HIS A 32 3.59 -15.65 2.19
CA HIS A 32 4.28 -15.80 3.46
C HIS A 32 5.79 -15.68 3.21
N ARG A 33 6.39 -14.59 3.69
CA ARG A 33 7.82 -14.33 3.60
C ARG A 33 8.29 -13.59 4.84
N SER A 34 9.52 -13.85 5.25
CA SER A 34 10.12 -13.10 6.35
C SER A 34 10.23 -11.62 6.00
N ALA A 35 10.08 -10.77 7.02
CA ALA A 35 10.39 -9.36 6.87
C ALA A 35 11.89 -9.16 6.57
N PRO A 36 12.27 -8.05 5.91
CA PRO A 36 13.67 -7.68 5.77
C PRO A 36 14.37 -7.59 7.13
N SER A 37 15.67 -7.90 7.16
CA SER A 37 16.47 -7.84 8.38
C SER A 37 16.69 -6.39 8.83
N PHE A 38 16.88 -6.17 10.13
CA PHE A 38 16.96 -4.82 10.70
C PHE A 38 18.12 -3.98 10.11
N ASP A 39 19.25 -4.62 9.83
CA ASP A 39 20.43 -4.04 9.18
C ASP A 39 20.20 -3.61 7.72
N SER A 40 19.19 -4.17 7.06
CA SER A 40 18.78 -3.77 5.70
C SER A 40 17.78 -2.61 5.67
N LEU A 41 17.28 -2.18 6.84
CA LEU A 41 16.30 -1.09 6.93
C LEU A 41 17.02 0.26 6.93
N GLU A 42 16.58 1.19 6.08
CA GLU A 42 17.04 2.58 6.15
C GLU A 42 16.19 3.37 7.16
N PRO A 43 16.77 3.89 8.26
CA PRO A 43 16.04 4.75 9.19
C PRO A 43 15.99 6.18 8.66
N LYS A 44 15.25 6.42 7.57
CA LYS A 44 14.98 7.76 7.06
C LYS A 44 13.60 8.24 7.50
N ALA A 45 13.57 9.31 8.27
CA ALA A 45 12.33 10.02 8.57
C ALA A 45 11.98 10.93 7.39
N GLN A 46 11.40 10.34 6.34
CA GLN A 46 10.87 11.08 5.19
C GLN A 46 9.35 11.23 5.33
N MET A 47 8.87 12.46 5.22
CA MET A 47 7.44 12.75 5.23
C MET A 47 6.78 12.20 3.96
N PHE A 48 5.63 11.54 4.14
CA PHE A 48 4.73 11.12 3.08
C PHE A 48 3.62 12.17 2.97
N GLU A 49 3.65 12.95 1.89
CA GLU A 49 2.68 14.02 1.63
C GLU A 49 1.34 13.42 1.19
N THR A 50 0.28 13.68 1.96
CA THR A 50 -1.06 13.16 1.67
C THR A 50 -1.91 14.12 0.84
N GLY A 51 -1.58 15.41 0.86
CA GLY A 51 -2.42 16.48 0.29
C GLY A 51 -3.59 16.88 1.21
N VAL A 52 -3.74 16.23 2.37
CA VAL A 52 -4.76 16.55 3.36
C VAL A 52 -4.14 17.42 4.44
N LYS A 53 -4.41 18.73 4.38
CA LYS A 53 -3.82 19.74 5.28
C LYS A 53 -3.78 19.35 6.76
N VAL A 54 -4.89 18.80 7.28
CA VAL A 54 -4.96 18.45 8.71
C VAL A 54 -4.04 17.28 9.06
N ILE A 55 -3.84 16.33 8.14
CA ILE A 55 -2.91 15.21 8.31
C ILE A 55 -1.48 15.72 8.17
N ASP A 56 -1.19 16.43 7.08
CA ASP A 56 0.17 16.89 6.77
C ASP A 56 0.72 17.87 7.82
N LEU A 57 -0.14 18.71 8.43
CA LEU A 57 0.27 19.70 9.42
C LEU A 57 0.32 19.14 10.85
N LEU A 58 -0.68 18.36 11.28
CA LEU A 58 -0.81 17.96 12.69
C LEU A 58 -0.27 16.57 12.97
N THR A 59 -0.36 15.66 12.01
CA THR A 59 0.02 14.24 12.18
C THR A 59 0.70 13.72 10.91
N PRO A 60 1.88 14.26 10.54
CA PRO A 60 2.53 13.93 9.28
C PRO A 60 2.86 12.43 9.20
N TYR A 61 2.60 11.83 8.05
CA TYR A 61 2.87 10.41 7.82
C TYR A 61 4.34 10.21 7.44
N LEU A 62 4.95 9.10 7.87
CA LEU A 62 6.31 8.73 7.45
C LEU A 62 6.25 7.68 6.35
N GLN A 63 7.11 7.82 5.34
CA GLN A 63 7.26 6.82 4.30
C GLN A 63 7.71 5.47 4.92
N GLY A 64 6.99 4.39 4.59
CA GLY A 64 7.21 3.08 5.21
C GLY A 64 6.70 2.94 6.65
N GLY A 65 6.08 3.98 7.21
CA GLY A 65 5.44 3.96 8.52
C GLY A 65 4.17 3.09 8.55
N LYS A 66 3.88 2.49 9.71
CA LYS A 66 2.62 1.76 9.96
C LYS A 66 1.67 2.67 10.74
N ILE A 67 0.52 2.98 10.15
CA ILE A 67 -0.43 3.95 10.70
C ILE A 67 -1.80 3.28 10.79
N GLY A 68 -2.43 3.38 11.96
CA GLY A 68 -3.78 2.87 12.18
C GLY A 68 -4.82 3.98 12.03
N LEU A 69 -5.86 3.73 11.23
CA LEU A 69 -7.00 4.64 11.09
C LEU A 69 -8.19 4.11 11.90
N PHE A 70 -8.45 4.73 13.05
CA PHE A 70 -9.51 4.33 13.97
C PHE A 70 -10.75 5.22 13.80
N GLY A 71 -11.93 4.62 13.82
CA GLY A 71 -13.20 5.36 13.75
C GLY A 71 -14.41 4.46 13.54
N GLY A 72 -15.60 4.97 13.85
CA GLY A 72 -16.88 4.25 13.74
C GLY A 72 -17.28 3.90 12.31
N ALA A 73 -18.40 3.19 12.15
CA ALA A 73 -18.97 2.93 10.83
C ALA A 73 -19.42 4.25 10.18
N GLY A 74 -19.20 4.39 8.86
CA GLY A 74 -19.66 5.56 8.10
C GLY A 74 -18.88 6.87 8.28
N VAL A 75 -17.79 6.89 9.04
CA VAL A 75 -17.03 8.13 9.35
C VAL A 75 -16.01 8.56 8.28
N GLY A 76 -16.09 8.01 7.06
CA GLY A 76 -15.22 8.43 5.95
C GLY A 76 -13.83 7.78 5.91
N LYS A 77 -13.57 6.69 6.65
CA LYS A 77 -12.28 5.97 6.62
C LYS A 77 -11.85 5.56 5.20
N THR A 78 -12.79 5.04 4.40
CA THR A 78 -12.52 4.63 3.01
C THR A 78 -12.14 5.82 2.13
N VAL A 79 -12.83 6.96 2.31
CA VAL A 79 -12.58 8.20 1.55
C VAL A 79 -11.18 8.77 1.80
N LEU A 80 -10.58 8.50 2.97
CA LEU A 80 -9.22 8.92 3.27
C LEU A 80 -8.15 7.98 2.67
N ILE A 81 -8.51 6.74 2.31
CA ILE A 81 -7.58 5.73 1.80
C ILE A 81 -7.55 5.71 0.27
N THR A 82 -8.69 5.95 -0.36
CA THR A 82 -8.89 5.96 -1.83
C THR A 82 -8.73 7.36 -2.41
#